data_AF-A0A3N5ZGU0-F1
#
_entry.id   AF-A0A3N5ZGU0-F1
#
_cell.length_a   1.000
_cell.length_b   1.000
_cell.length_c   1.000
_cell.angle_alpha   90.00
_cell.angle_beta   90.00
_cell.angle_gamma   90.00
#
_symmetry.space_group_name_H-M   'P 1'
#
loop_
_entity.id
_entity.type
_entity.pdbx_description
1 polymer ?
#
loop_
_entity_poly.entity_id
_entity_poly.type
_entity_poly.pdbx_seq_one_letter_code
_entity_poly.pdbx_strand_id
1 'polypeptide(L)'
;MRKHVDLAGVLYMLWGAMTLLLSVSLLSTGLAAAAIGASAGAGQTGPNLAAGLVAAAFFAVAGAGCLFGGAHLWVGSRVRRLRDWSRPVAIVLAIVDLVLVPFGTALGIYALWALLHDDSKGLFEH
;
A
#
# COMPACT_ATOMS: atom_id res chain seq x y z
N MET A 1 -2.56 1.91 26.22
CA MET A 1 -1.82 1.05 25.27
C MET A 1 -2.68 0.43 24.17
N ARG A 2 -3.79 -0.28 24.46
CA ARG A 2 -4.73 -0.75 23.41
C ARG A 2 -5.14 0.33 22.39
N LYS A 3 -5.51 1.52 22.87
CA LYS A 3 -5.90 2.66 22.02
C LYS A 3 -4.79 3.12 21.06
N HIS A 4 -3.51 3.05 21.45
CA HIS A 4 -2.38 3.45 20.60
C HIS A 4 -2.09 2.41 19.52
N VAL A 5 -2.18 1.12 19.85
CA VAL A 5 -2.07 0.02 18.88
C VAL A 5 -3.23 0.07 17.88
N ASP A 6 -4.43 0.37 18.36
CA ASP A 6 -5.62 0.51 17.51
C ASP A 6 -5.48 1.73 16.58
N LEU A 7 -4.98 2.87 17.09
CA LEU A 7 -4.64 4.05 16.29
C LEU A 7 -3.59 3.76 15.23
N ALA A 8 -2.51 3.03 15.57
CA ALA A 8 -1.50 2.63 14.61
C ALA A 8 -2.09 1.70 13.52
N GLY A 9 -2.96 0.76 13.90
CA GLY A 9 -3.67 -0.11 12.96
C GLY A 9 -4.67 0.65 12.06
N VAL A 10 -5.28 1.73 12.56
CA VAL A 10 -6.10 2.66 11.78
C VAL A 10 -5.24 3.44 10.79
N LEU A 11 -4.09 3.97 11.24
CA LEU A 11 -3.14 4.67 10.38
C LEU A 11 -2.68 3.79 9.21
N TYR A 12 -2.32 2.53 9.47
CA TYR A 12 -1.97 1.57 8.43
C TYR A 12 -3.08 1.33 7.42
N MET A 13 -4.33 1.20 7.88
CA MET A 13 -5.47 1.06 6.97
C MET A 13 -5.71 2.33 6.15
N LEU A 14 -5.57 3.50 6.76
CA LEU A 14 -5.73 4.79 6.09
C LEU A 14 -4.68 4.95 4.99
N TRP A 15 -3.42 4.69 5.31
CA TRP A 15 -2.31 4.75 4.35
C TRP A 15 -2.46 3.72 3.22
N GLY A 16 -2.79 2.47 3.58
CA GLY A 16 -3.08 1.41 2.62
C GLY A 16 -4.24 1.80 1.70
N ALA A 17 -5.32 2.36 2.24
CA ALA A 17 -6.48 2.80 1.48
C ALA A 17 -6.16 3.95 0.51
N MET A 18 -5.36 4.94 0.95
CA MET A 18 -4.91 6.03 0.08
C MET A 18 -4.05 5.50 -1.08
N THR A 19 -3.16 4.55 -0.79
CA THR A 19 -2.32 3.91 -1.82
C THR A 19 -3.17 3.09 -2.80
N LEU A 20 -4.19 2.40 -2.29
CA LEU A 20 -5.15 1.64 -3.11
C LEU A 20 -5.97 2.56 -4.01
N LEU A 21 -6.45 3.69 -3.48
CA LEU A 21 -7.14 4.73 -4.25
C LEU A 21 -6.27 5.30 -5.39
N LEU A 22 -5.01 5.60 -5.11
CA LEU A 22 -4.05 6.04 -6.12
C LEU A 22 -3.84 4.94 -7.18
N SER A 23 -3.68 3.70 -6.75
CA SER A 23 -3.49 2.54 -7.65
C SER A 23 -4.69 2.34 -8.57
N VAL A 24 -5.91 2.43 -8.05
CA VAL A 24 -7.15 2.37 -8.84
C VAL A 24 -7.23 3.53 -9.84
N SER A 25 -6.79 4.73 -9.44
CA SER A 25 -6.72 5.88 -10.34
C SER A 25 -5.72 5.64 -11.48
N LEU A 26 -4.55 5.08 -11.19
CA LEU A 26 -3.55 4.71 -12.20
C LEU A 26 -4.05 3.59 -13.12
N LEU A 27 -4.80 2.61 -12.60
CA LEU A 27 -5.48 1.58 -13.40
C LEU A 27 -6.43 2.20 -14.42
N SER A 28 -7.23 3.20 -14.01
CA SER A 28 -8.12 3.93 -14.92
C SER A 28 -7.33 4.66 -16.01
N THR A 29 -6.20 5.30 -15.67
CA THR A 29 -5.33 5.98 -16.64
C THR A 29 -4.68 4.99 -17.61
N GLY A 30 -4.21 3.84 -17.11
CA GLY A 30 -3.66 2.77 -17.95
C GLY A 30 -4.70 2.20 -18.92
N LEU A 31 -5.95 2.06 -18.48
CA LEU A 31 -7.06 1.63 -19.32
C LEU A 31 -7.38 2.65 -20.40
N ALA A 32 -7.37 3.94 -20.06
CA ALA A 32 -7.54 5.02 -21.04
C ALA A 32 -6.42 5.02 -22.10
N ALA A 33 -5.16 4.86 -21.67
CA ALA A 33 -4.02 4.76 -22.58
C ALA A 33 -4.14 3.54 -23.52
N ALA A 34 -4.56 2.39 -23.00
CA ALA A 34 -4.81 1.19 -23.80
C ALA A 34 -5.95 1.41 -24.81
N ALA A 35 -7.04 2.06 -24.40
CA ALA A 35 -8.18 2.36 -25.27
C ALA A 35 -7.79 3.31 -26.41
N ILE A 36 -6.98 4.33 -26.13
CA ILE A 36 -6.44 5.24 -27.16
C ILE A 36 -5.61 4.45 -28.18
N GLY A 37 -4.70 3.58 -27.71
CA GLY A 37 -3.91 2.72 -28.58
C GLY A 37 -4.74 1.76 -29.43
N ALA A 38 -5.83 1.21 -28.88
CA ALA A 38 -6.75 0.35 -29.62
C ALA A 38 -7.60 1.10 -30.66
N SER A 39 -7.87 2.39 -30.43
CA SER A 39 -8.63 3.25 -31.35
C SER A 39 -7.80 3.78 -32.52
N ALA A 40 -6.46 3.76 -32.40
CA ALA A 40 -5.57 4.14 -33.48
C ALA A 40 -5.59 3.06 -34.58
N GLY A 41 -6.07 3.44 -35.77
CA GLY A 41 -6.41 2.53 -36.87
C GLY A 41 -5.32 1.51 -37.24
N ALA A 42 -5.77 0.35 -37.70
CA ALA A 42 -4.91 -0.77 -38.12
C ALA A 42 -3.92 -0.33 -39.22
N GLY A 43 -2.67 -0.10 -38.83
CA GLY A 43 -1.60 0.39 -39.72
C GLY A 43 -0.63 1.38 -39.07
N GLN A 44 -0.99 1.96 -37.91
CA GLN A 44 -0.12 2.89 -37.19
C GLN A 44 0.70 2.18 -36.09
N THR A 45 1.75 1.46 -36.48
CA THR A 45 2.56 0.65 -35.55
C THR A 45 3.26 1.49 -34.47
N GLY A 46 3.72 2.70 -34.80
CA GLY A 46 4.41 3.59 -33.86
C GLY A 46 3.53 4.09 -32.71
N PRO A 47 2.39 4.76 -33.00
CA PRO A 47 1.44 5.21 -31.98
C PRO A 47 0.88 4.07 -31.11
N ASN A 48 0.64 2.90 -31.70
CA ASN A 48 0.10 1.74 -30.98
C ASN A 48 1.11 1.15 -29.98
N LEU A 49 2.40 1.09 -30.36
CA LEU A 49 3.47 0.67 -29.47
C LEU A 49 3.67 1.66 -28.32
N ALA A 50 3.65 2.96 -28.60
CA ALA A 50 3.79 3.98 -27.57
C ALA A 50 2.64 3.93 -26.54
N ALA A 51 1.39 3.83 -27.01
CA ALA A 51 0.22 3.70 -26.15
C ALA A 51 0.25 2.40 -25.32
N GLY A 52 0.68 1.29 -25.92
CA GLY A 52 0.85 0.00 -25.23
C GLY A 52 1.90 0.05 -24.13
N LEU A 53 3.06 0.67 -24.38
CA LEU A 53 4.11 0.85 -23.37
C LEU A 53 3.65 1.73 -22.21
N VAL A 54 2.95 2.83 -22.51
CA VAL A 54 2.40 3.74 -21.49
C VAL A 54 1.36 3.02 -20.63
N ALA A 55 0.43 2.30 -21.26
CA ALA A 55 -0.56 1.48 -20.55
C ALA A 55 0.10 0.42 -19.67
N ALA A 56 1.09 -0.31 -20.19
CA ALA A 56 1.84 -1.32 -19.45
C ALA A 56 2.57 -0.73 -18.23
N ALA A 57 3.20 0.44 -18.38
CA ALA A 57 3.85 1.14 -17.27
C ALA A 57 2.83 1.53 -16.18
N PHE A 58 1.68 2.11 -16.56
CA PHE A 58 0.64 2.46 -15.60
C PHE A 58 0.05 1.24 -14.90
N PHE A 59 -0.20 0.14 -15.62
CA PHE A 59 -0.67 -1.11 -15.01
C PHE A 59 0.36 -1.73 -14.08
N ALA A 60 1.65 -1.70 -14.42
CA ALA A 60 2.72 -2.22 -13.57
C ALA A 60 2.80 -1.44 -12.25
N VAL A 61 2.79 -0.10 -12.31
CA VAL A 61 2.84 0.75 -11.12
C VAL A 61 1.56 0.60 -10.29
N ALA A 62 0.39 0.57 -10.93
CA ALA A 62 -0.88 0.35 -10.23
C ALA A 62 -0.96 -1.03 -9.58
N GLY A 63 -0.46 -2.07 -10.25
CA GLY A 63 -0.39 -3.42 -9.69
C GLY A 63 0.48 -3.48 -8.44
N ALA A 64 1.68 -2.88 -8.52
CA ALA A 64 2.58 -2.77 -7.36
C ALA A 64 1.93 -1.99 -6.20
N GLY A 65 1.28 -0.86 -6.49
CA GLY A 65 0.57 -0.07 -5.48
C GLY A 65 -0.63 -0.80 -4.86
N CYS A 66 -1.39 -1.58 -5.64
CA CYS A 66 -2.49 -2.40 -5.13
C CYS A 66 -1.98 -3.50 -4.19
N LEU A 67 -0.88 -4.18 -4.53
CA LEU A 67 -0.25 -5.17 -3.67
C LEU A 67 0.25 -4.52 -2.37
N PHE A 68 0.90 -3.37 -2.48
CA PHE A 68 1.41 -2.64 -1.33
C PHE A 68 0.30 -2.13 -0.40
N GLY A 69 -0.72 -1.47 -0.95
CA GLY A 69 -1.88 -0.99 -0.21
C GLY A 69 -2.72 -2.11 0.40
N GLY A 70 -2.87 -3.22 -0.34
CA GLY A 70 -3.52 -4.44 0.14
C GLY A 70 -2.77 -5.09 1.31
N ALA A 71 -1.44 -5.17 1.23
CA ALA A 71 -0.60 -5.66 2.34
C ALA A 71 -0.77 -4.78 3.58
N HIS A 72 -0.81 -3.45 3.44
CA HIS A 72 -1.03 -2.51 4.54
C HIS A 72 -2.41 -2.67 5.18
N LEU A 73 -3.47 -2.84 4.37
CA LEU A 73 -4.81 -3.14 4.87
C LEU A 73 -4.84 -4.46 5.64
N TRP A 74 -4.18 -5.49 5.11
CA TRP A 74 -4.18 -6.82 5.70
C TRP A 74 -3.43 -6.83 7.03
N VAL A 75 -2.24 -6.23 7.09
CA VAL A 75 -1.45 -6.11 8.31
C VAL A 75 -2.16 -5.23 9.34
N GLY A 76 -2.71 -4.08 8.94
CA GLY A 76 -3.50 -3.22 9.83
C GLY A 76 -4.74 -3.92 10.42
N SER A 77 -5.37 -4.84 9.67
CA SER A 77 -6.48 -5.67 10.19
C SER A 77 -6.02 -6.74 11.18
N ARG A 78 -4.82 -7.30 10.97
CA ARG A 78 -4.26 -8.40 11.78
C ARG A 78 -3.65 -7.88 13.09
N VAL A 79 -3.00 -6.72 13.06
CA VAL A 79 -2.51 -6.00 14.25
C VAL A 79 -3.65 -5.67 15.21
N ARG A 80 -4.82 -5.26 14.69
CA ARG A 80 -6.02 -5.03 15.51
C ARG A 80 -6.60 -6.30 16.16
N ARG A 81 -6.32 -7.47 15.58
CA ARG A 81 -6.73 -8.76 16.16
C ARG A 81 -5.74 -9.30 17.20
N LEU A 82 -4.73 -8.51 17.60
CA LEU A 82 -3.77 -8.83 18.66
C LEU A 82 -3.11 -10.22 18.51
N ARG A 83 -2.88 -10.68 17.29
CA ARG A 83 -2.28 -12.01 17.04
C ARG A 83 -0.76 -11.94 17.16
N ASP A 84 -0.13 -12.86 17.88
CA ASP A 84 1.33 -12.93 18.11
C ASP A 84 2.21 -12.73 16.87
N TRP A 85 1.82 -13.36 15.75
CA TRP A 85 2.56 -13.30 14.49
C TRP A 85 2.48 -11.95 13.77
N SER A 86 1.64 -11.04 14.23
CA SER A 86 1.42 -9.73 13.58
C SER A 86 2.53 -8.73 13.89
N ARG A 87 3.27 -8.91 15.00
CA ARG A 87 4.34 -8.00 15.42
C ARG A 87 5.51 -7.94 14.43
N PRO A 88 6.18 -9.05 14.06
CA PRO A 88 7.32 -8.98 13.15
C PRO A 88 6.91 -8.44 11.77
N VAL A 89 5.74 -8.83 11.27
CA VAL A 89 5.24 -8.36 9.97
C VAL A 89 4.95 -6.86 9.97
N ALA A 90 4.35 -6.33 11.04
CA ALA A 90 4.07 -4.91 11.17
C ALA A 90 5.35 -4.07 11.39
N ILE A 91 6.37 -4.62 12.05
CA ILE A 91 7.69 -3.97 12.17
C ILE A 91 8.37 -3.90 10.81
N VAL A 92 8.36 -4.98 10.03
CA VAL A 92 8.92 -4.98 8.67
C VAL A 92 8.19 -3.96 7.79
N LEU A 93 6.85 -3.92 7.84
CA LEU A 93 6.09 -2.89 7.13
C LEU A 93 6.43 -1.47 7.59
N ALA A 94 6.61 -1.25 8.89
CA ALA A 94 6.94 0.07 9.43
C ALA A 94 8.31 0.57 8.94
N ILE A 95 9.27 -0.34 8.78
CA ILE A 95 10.59 -0.04 8.23
C ILE A 95 10.47 0.29 6.73
N VAL A 96 9.63 -0.43 5.99
CA VAL A 96 9.38 -0.14 4.58
C VAL A 96 8.69 1.22 4.40
N ASP A 97 7.69 1.52 5.24
CA ASP A 97 7.02 2.82 5.27
C ASP A 97 7.99 3.95 5.65
N LEU A 98 9.02 3.67 6.46
CA LEU A 98 10.03 4.64 6.86
C LEU A 98 10.75 5.28 5.66
N VAL A 99 10.88 4.53 4.56
CA VAL A 99 11.53 4.95 3.31
C VAL A 99 10.62 5.85 2.47
N LEU A 100 9.30 5.80 2.66
CA LEU A 100 8.33 6.67 1.99
C LEU A 100 8.15 8.00 2.76
N VAL A 101 9.03 8.95 2.52
CA VAL A 101 8.95 10.31 3.07
C VAL A 101 7.93 11.15 2.28
N PRO A 102 7.07 12.00 2.90
CA PRO A 102 7.01 12.41 4.31
C PRO A 102 6.00 11.66 5.19
N PHE A 103 4.96 11.07 4.60
CA PHE A 103 3.85 10.49 5.36
C PHE A 103 4.14 9.06 5.85
N GLY A 104 4.78 8.22 5.04
CA GLY A 104 5.20 6.87 5.44
C GLY A 104 6.19 6.90 6.59
N THR A 105 7.12 7.87 6.61
CA THR A 105 8.08 8.03 7.71
C THR A 105 7.40 8.37 9.05
N ALA A 106 6.45 9.30 9.05
CA ALA A 106 5.69 9.62 10.26
C ALA A 106 4.86 8.42 10.76
N LEU A 107 4.25 7.69 9.83
CA LEU A 107 3.46 6.49 10.10
C LEU A 107 4.32 5.35 10.67
N GLY A 108 5.46 5.10 10.04
CA GLY A 108 6.44 4.09 10.43
C GLY A 108 6.99 4.35 11.82
N ILE A 109 7.38 5.60 12.13
CA ILE A 109 7.85 5.98 13.48
C ILE A 109 6.75 5.76 14.52
N TYR A 110 5.52 6.20 14.24
CA TYR A 110 4.41 6.05 15.19
C TYR A 110 4.02 4.57 15.40
N ALA A 111 4.02 3.78 14.33
CA ALA A 111 3.80 2.34 14.36
C ALA A 111 4.90 1.60 15.15
N LEU A 112 6.17 1.92 14.88
CA LEU A 112 7.31 1.38 15.63
C LEU A 112 7.19 1.72 17.11
N TRP A 113 6.92 2.99 17.45
CA TRP A 113 6.75 3.41 18.84
C TRP A 113 5.61 2.67 19.54
N ALA A 114 4.45 2.51 18.89
CA ALA A 114 3.30 1.79 19.45
C ALA A 114 3.54 0.28 19.60
N LEU A 115 4.28 -0.36 18.68
CA LEU A 115 4.55 -1.81 18.70
C LEU A 115 5.75 -2.22 19.57
N LEU A 116 6.74 -1.34 19.75
CA LEU A 116 7.94 -1.62 20.55
C LEU A 116 7.75 -1.34 22.04
N HIS A 117 6.72 -0.60 22.44
CA HIS A 117 6.48 -0.29 23.85
C HIS A 117 6.23 -1.56 24.67
N ASP A 118 6.87 -1.69 25.84
CA ASP A 118 6.91 -2.92 26.64
C ASP A 118 5.53 -3.40 27.13
N ASP A 119 4.58 -2.49 27.36
CA ASP A 119 3.19 -2.82 27.72
C ASP A 119 2.41 -3.54 26.61
N SER A 120 2.90 -3.53 25.37
CA SER A 120 2.31 -4.30 24.28
C SER A 120 2.63 -5.79 24.39
N LYS A 121 3.72 -6.19 25.06
CA LYS A 121 4.16 -7.59 25.16
C LYS A 121 3.12 -8.48 25.84
N GLY A 122 2.50 -8.01 26.92
CA GLY A 122 1.46 -8.76 27.64
C GLY A 122 0.08 -8.81 26.95
N LEU A 123 -0.12 -8.11 25.82
CA LEU A 123 -1.37 -8.13 25.06
C LEU A 123 -1.38 -9.14 23.91
N PHE A 124 -0.20 -9.62 23.51
CA PHE A 124 -0.06 -10.65 22.47
C PHE A 124 0.05 -12.06 23.08
N GLU A 125 0.55 -12.20 24.32
CA GLU A 125 0.73 -13.49 25.04
C GLU A 125 -0.57 -14.22 25.50
N HIS A 126 -1.76 -13.84 25.00
CA HIS A 126 -3.04 -14.48 25.34
C HIS A 126 -3.80 -15.06 24.15
#